data_AF-A0A1U8NW11-F1
#
_entry.id   AF-A0A1U8NW11-F1
#
_cell.length_a   1.000
_cell.length_b   1.000
_cell.length_c   1.000
_cell.angle_alpha   90.00
_cell.angle_beta   90.00
_cell.angle_gamma   90.00
#
_symmetry.space_group_name_H-M   'P 1'
#
loop_
_entity.id
_entity.type
_entity.pdbx_description
1 polymer ?
#
loop_
_entity_poly.entity_id
_entity_poly.type
_entity_poly.pdbx_seq_one_letter_code
_entity_poly.pdbx_strand_id
1 'polypeptide(L)'
;MIQDVNIKDSKQFYINVLGCKNITFEHFIVSAPNESPNTDGIHIGRSDGVNILNSEIKTGDDCVSIGDGSKNLVINRVTCGPGHGISIGSLGLFKNEEPVDGVTVKNCTMANTSNGVRIKSWSGAEPGTCSNIHFEDITVTNVSSPITIDQKYCPWNKCKINVCTYLSKS
;
A
#
# COMPACT_ATOMS: atom_id res chain seq x y z
N MET A 1 2.87 13.04 -16.41
CA MET A 1 3.32 11.68 -16.81
C MET A 1 4.80 11.58 -16.56
N ILE A 2 5.26 10.47 -15.98
CA ILE A 2 6.67 10.12 -15.80
C ILE A 2 6.81 8.68 -16.33
N GLN A 3 7.81 8.41 -17.16
CA GLN A 3 7.93 7.12 -17.83
C GLN A 3 9.38 6.68 -18.02
N ASP A 4 9.57 5.38 -18.22
CA ASP A 4 10.84 4.73 -18.60
C ASP A 4 11.98 5.00 -17.60
N VAL A 5 11.67 4.83 -16.30
CA VAL A 5 12.59 5.11 -15.20
C VAL A 5 13.07 3.81 -14.56
N ASN A 6 14.39 3.66 -14.45
CA ASN A 6 15.04 2.60 -13.68
C ASN A 6 15.56 3.18 -12.36
N ILE A 7 15.12 2.65 -11.22
CA ILE A 7 15.58 3.06 -9.90
C ILE A 7 16.16 1.84 -9.16
N LYS A 8 17.37 1.99 -8.64
CA LYS A 8 18.10 0.93 -7.94
C LYS A 8 18.72 1.44 -6.65
N ASP A 9 18.79 0.56 -5.65
CA ASP A 9 19.61 0.71 -4.43
C ASP A 9 19.32 1.95 -3.56
N SER A 10 18.05 2.39 -3.47
CA SER A 10 17.63 3.37 -2.46
C SER A 10 17.70 2.76 -1.05
N LYS A 11 18.15 3.55 -0.08
CA LYS A 11 18.26 3.18 1.34
C LYS A 11 16.93 3.27 2.11
N GLN A 12 15.88 3.81 1.48
CA GLN A 12 14.54 4.06 2.04
C GLN A 12 13.48 4.01 0.91
N PHE A 13 12.32 4.66 1.06
CA PHE A 13 11.31 4.81 0.01
C PHE A 13 11.94 5.22 -1.34
N TYR A 14 11.55 4.54 -2.41
CA TYR A 14 12.07 4.83 -3.74
C TYR A 14 11.38 6.05 -4.35
N ILE A 15 10.04 6.13 -4.25
CA ILE A 15 9.25 7.24 -4.79
C ILE A 15 8.18 7.64 -3.77
N ASN A 16 8.16 8.92 -3.38
CA ASN A 16 7.12 9.51 -2.55
C ASN A 16 6.22 10.43 -3.38
N VAL A 17 4.94 10.10 -3.47
CA VAL A 17 3.89 10.85 -4.18
C VAL A 17 2.98 11.49 -3.14
N LEU A 18 3.24 12.75 -2.81
CA LEU A 18 2.56 13.46 -1.72
C LEU A 18 1.92 14.76 -2.21
N GLY A 19 0.62 14.93 -1.98
CA GLY A 19 -0.07 16.16 -2.36
C GLY A 19 -0.26 16.32 -3.88
N CYS A 20 -0.13 15.24 -4.64
CA CYS A 20 -0.11 15.28 -6.10
C CYS A 20 -1.51 15.13 -6.69
N LYS A 21 -1.69 15.65 -7.92
CA LYS A 21 -2.92 15.47 -8.68
C LYS A 21 -2.62 15.05 -10.11
N ASN A 22 -3.39 14.09 -10.63
CA ASN A 22 -3.34 13.65 -12.04
C ASN A 22 -1.92 13.26 -12.49
N ILE A 23 -1.28 12.36 -11.74
CA ILE A 23 0.06 11.84 -12.07
C ILE A 23 -0.04 10.41 -12.58
N THR A 24 0.80 10.06 -13.55
CA THR A 24 0.89 8.70 -14.08
C THR A 24 2.35 8.30 -14.14
N PHE A 25 2.64 7.13 -13.54
CA PHE A 25 3.90 6.41 -13.60
C PHE A 25 3.71 5.23 -14.55
N GLU A 26 4.55 5.13 -15.58
CA GLU A 26 4.46 4.07 -16.58
C GLU A 26 5.83 3.50 -16.91
N HIS A 27 5.95 2.17 -17.05
CA HIS A 27 7.23 1.49 -17.32
C HIS A 27 8.33 1.80 -16.28
N PHE A 28 7.95 1.79 -15.01
CA PHE A 28 8.92 1.90 -13.93
C PHE A 28 9.52 0.53 -13.62
N ILE A 29 10.83 0.49 -13.45
CA ILE A 29 11.56 -0.67 -12.91
C ILE A 29 12.25 -0.24 -11.63
N VAL A 30 11.76 -0.75 -10.51
CA VAL A 30 12.32 -0.51 -9.17
C VAL A 30 12.94 -1.79 -8.67
N SER A 31 14.20 -1.73 -8.21
CA SER A 31 14.91 -2.90 -7.67
C SER A 31 15.68 -2.53 -6.41
N ALA A 32 15.31 -3.16 -5.31
CA ALA A 32 16.04 -3.18 -4.04
C ALA A 32 16.40 -4.62 -3.64
N PRO A 33 17.47 -4.82 -2.84
CA PRO A 33 17.69 -6.09 -2.14
C PRO A 33 16.48 -6.46 -1.27
N ASN A 34 16.16 -7.75 -1.21
CA ASN A 34 15.00 -8.29 -0.48
C ASN A 34 15.08 -8.02 1.03
N GLU A 35 16.29 -7.93 1.58
CA GLU A 35 16.56 -7.73 3.00
C GLU A 35 16.62 -6.24 3.38
N SER A 36 16.31 -5.32 2.44
CA SER A 36 16.42 -3.87 2.68
C SER A 36 15.16 -3.34 3.38
N PRO A 37 15.22 -3.02 4.69
CA PRO A 37 14.04 -2.58 5.43
C PRO A 37 13.55 -1.22 4.93
N ASN A 38 12.23 -0.99 4.97
CA ASN A 38 11.59 0.31 4.66
C ASN A 38 11.84 0.85 3.25
N THR A 39 11.94 -0.06 2.28
CA THR A 39 12.16 0.24 0.87
C THR A 39 10.86 0.18 0.07
N ASP A 40 9.80 0.89 0.48
CA ASP A 40 8.59 0.85 -0.34
C ASP A 40 8.88 1.40 -1.74
N GLY A 41 8.32 0.76 -2.76
CA GLY A 41 8.57 1.10 -4.15
C GLY A 41 7.97 2.46 -4.49
N ILE A 42 6.65 2.54 -4.47
CA ILE A 42 5.91 3.79 -4.62
C ILE A 42 5.00 3.99 -3.42
N HIS A 43 5.29 5.01 -2.62
CA HIS A 43 4.44 5.46 -1.54
C HIS A 43 3.56 6.63 -2.00
N ILE A 44 2.24 6.52 -1.83
CA ILE A 44 1.25 7.51 -2.22
C ILE A 44 0.53 8.01 -0.97
N GLY A 45 0.42 9.32 -0.79
CA GLY A 45 -0.37 9.93 0.28
C GLY A 45 -0.97 11.25 -0.16
N ARG A 46 -2.16 11.59 0.35
CA ARG A 46 -2.86 12.87 0.14
C ARG A 46 -2.86 13.31 -1.33
N SER A 47 -3.10 12.35 -2.23
CA SER A 47 -2.97 12.55 -3.68
C SER A 47 -4.24 12.07 -4.39
N ASP A 48 -4.59 12.69 -5.52
CA ASP A 48 -5.83 12.42 -6.25
C ASP A 48 -5.56 12.15 -7.73
N GLY A 49 -6.03 11.02 -8.25
CA GLY A 49 -5.82 10.65 -9.65
C GLY A 49 -4.39 10.22 -9.92
N VAL A 50 -3.87 9.23 -9.17
CA VAL A 50 -2.54 8.65 -9.42
C VAL A 50 -2.68 7.29 -10.09
N ASN A 51 -2.02 7.14 -11.23
CA ASN A 51 -1.97 5.89 -11.99
C ASN A 51 -0.56 5.29 -11.93
N ILE A 52 -0.45 3.99 -11.67
CA ILE A 52 0.79 3.20 -11.79
C ILE A 52 0.52 2.08 -12.79
N LEU A 53 1.19 2.13 -13.93
CA LEU A 53 0.91 1.30 -15.09
C LEU A 53 2.16 0.54 -15.53
N ASN A 54 1.99 -0.70 -16.00
CA ASN A 54 3.03 -1.43 -16.75
C ASN A 54 4.41 -1.46 -16.06
N SER A 55 4.44 -1.66 -14.73
CA SER A 55 5.67 -1.47 -13.93
C SER A 55 6.10 -2.76 -13.24
N GLU A 56 7.40 -2.89 -12.98
CA GLU A 56 8.00 -3.98 -12.22
C GLU A 56 8.67 -3.41 -10.97
N ILE A 57 8.26 -3.88 -9.80
CA ILE A 57 8.71 -3.34 -8.52
C ILE A 57 9.16 -4.49 -7.61
N LYS A 58 10.44 -4.44 -7.25
CA LYS A 58 11.10 -5.41 -6.39
C LYS A 58 11.69 -4.69 -5.19
N THR A 59 11.23 -5.02 -4.01
CA THR A 59 11.51 -4.28 -2.77
C THR A 59 11.71 -5.23 -1.59
N GLY A 60 12.23 -4.71 -0.48
CA GLY A 60 12.19 -5.41 0.81
C GLY A 60 10.93 -5.10 1.64
N ASP A 61 10.11 -4.14 1.20
CA ASP A 61 8.86 -3.73 1.86
C ASP A 61 7.70 -3.64 0.85
N ASP A 62 6.70 -2.79 1.08
CA ASP A 62 5.52 -2.63 0.21
C ASP A 62 5.92 -2.26 -1.23
N CYS A 63 5.41 -3.01 -2.20
CA CYS A 63 5.59 -2.71 -3.62
C CYS A 63 4.95 -1.34 -3.95
N VAL A 64 3.72 -1.16 -3.50
CA VAL A 64 3.02 0.12 -3.49
C VAL A 64 2.35 0.28 -2.13
N SER A 65 2.58 1.39 -1.46
CA SER A 65 1.91 1.73 -0.20
C SER A 65 1.03 2.96 -0.37
N ILE A 66 -0.19 2.90 0.16
CA ILE A 66 -1.23 3.93 0.01
C ILE A 66 -1.61 4.45 1.39
N GLY A 67 -1.19 5.67 1.70
CA GLY A 67 -1.51 6.41 2.92
C GLY A 67 -2.79 7.22 2.82
N ASP A 68 -3.09 7.94 3.90
CA ASP A 68 -4.28 8.76 4.09
C ASP A 68 -4.49 9.80 2.99
N GLY A 69 -5.75 10.21 2.77
CA GLY A 69 -6.12 11.24 1.79
C GLY A 69 -5.90 10.87 0.32
N SER A 70 -5.56 9.61 0.03
CA SER A 70 -5.35 9.13 -1.33
C SER A 70 -6.68 8.80 -2.01
N LYS A 71 -6.92 9.37 -3.18
CA LYS A 71 -8.18 9.24 -3.93
C LYS A 71 -7.95 8.87 -5.39
N ASN A 72 -8.89 8.12 -5.96
CA ASN A 72 -8.94 7.80 -7.38
C ASN A 72 -7.61 7.22 -7.90
N LEU A 73 -7.18 6.10 -7.31
CA LEU A 73 -5.94 5.42 -7.66
C LEU A 73 -6.20 4.25 -8.60
N VAL A 74 -5.35 4.11 -9.62
CA VAL A 74 -5.35 2.93 -10.50
C VAL A 74 -3.96 2.32 -10.55
N ILE A 75 -3.85 1.07 -10.10
CA ILE A 75 -2.64 0.26 -10.23
C ILE A 75 -2.98 -0.87 -11.20
N ASN A 76 -2.34 -0.88 -12.37
CA ASN A 76 -2.72 -1.79 -13.45
C ASN A 76 -1.51 -2.37 -14.17
N ARG A 77 -1.51 -3.70 -14.37
CA ARG A 77 -0.40 -4.42 -15.02
C ARG A 77 0.93 -4.15 -14.30
N VAL A 78 0.90 -4.25 -12.98
CA VAL A 78 2.10 -4.13 -12.12
C VAL A 78 2.51 -5.51 -11.62
N THR A 79 3.79 -5.81 -11.74
CA THR A 79 4.41 -7.00 -11.15
C THR A 79 5.18 -6.61 -9.90
N CYS A 80 4.76 -7.12 -8.76
CA CYS A 80 5.42 -6.95 -7.48
C CYS A 80 6.13 -8.24 -7.07
N GLY A 81 7.39 -8.16 -6.63
CA GLY A 81 8.03 -9.35 -6.10
C GLY A 81 9.55 -9.44 -6.24
N PRO A 82 10.31 -9.63 -5.15
CA PRO A 82 9.85 -9.86 -3.76
C PRO A 82 9.35 -8.57 -3.05
N GLY A 83 8.88 -8.71 -1.80
CA GLY A 83 8.42 -7.59 -0.96
C GLY A 83 7.14 -7.89 -0.16
N HIS A 84 6.40 -6.86 0.23
CA HIS A 84 5.17 -6.98 1.03
C HIS A 84 3.86 -6.90 0.23
N GLY A 85 3.93 -6.83 -1.10
CA GLY A 85 2.76 -6.69 -1.97
C GLY A 85 2.23 -5.26 -2.03
N ILE A 86 0.96 -5.09 -2.42
CA ILE A 86 0.30 -3.77 -2.46
C ILE A 86 -0.48 -3.56 -1.16
N SER A 87 -0.18 -2.48 -0.45
CA SER A 87 -0.76 -2.20 0.86
C SER A 87 -1.50 -0.86 0.90
N ILE A 88 -2.73 -0.87 1.42
CA ILE A 88 -3.43 0.31 1.89
C ILE A 88 -3.20 0.43 3.40
N GLY A 89 -2.70 1.58 3.82
CA GLY A 89 -2.31 1.89 5.19
C GLY A 89 -0.82 1.73 5.47
N SER A 90 -0.40 1.83 6.74
CA SER A 90 -1.27 1.82 7.92
C SER A 90 -2.10 3.08 8.08
N LEU A 91 -3.41 2.92 8.32
CA LEU A 91 -4.36 4.01 8.57
C LEU A 91 -4.74 4.11 10.05
N GLY A 92 -5.16 5.28 10.48
CA GLY A 92 -5.70 5.58 11.81
C GLY A 92 -4.66 5.85 12.89
N LEU A 93 -3.40 6.14 12.53
CA LEU A 93 -2.38 6.50 13.53
C LEU A 93 -2.54 7.94 14.01
N PHE A 94 -2.83 8.84 13.07
CA PHE A 94 -2.91 10.27 13.33
C PHE A 94 -4.36 10.75 13.39
N LYS A 95 -4.57 11.81 14.17
CA LYS A 95 -5.84 12.52 14.17
C LYS A 95 -6.01 13.25 12.84
N ASN A 96 -7.25 13.29 12.37
CA ASN A 96 -7.64 13.99 11.14
C ASN A 96 -6.98 13.41 9.87
N GLU A 97 -6.63 12.12 9.85
CA GLU A 97 -6.31 11.44 8.60
C GLU A 97 -7.49 11.56 7.63
N GLU A 98 -7.18 11.91 6.38
CA GLU A 98 -8.20 12.02 5.35
C GLU A 98 -8.59 10.63 4.81
N PRO A 99 -9.84 10.44 4.34
CA PRO A 99 -10.29 9.18 3.78
C PRO A 99 -9.42 8.69 2.61
N VAL A 100 -9.20 7.38 2.54
CA VAL A 100 -8.75 6.71 1.33
C VAL A 100 -9.97 6.25 0.54
N ASP A 101 -10.08 6.64 -0.72
CA ASP A 101 -11.29 6.37 -1.51
C ASP A 101 -11.00 6.10 -2.98
N GLY A 102 -11.62 5.06 -3.54
CA GLY A 102 -11.53 4.79 -4.98
C GLY A 102 -10.15 4.27 -5.38
N VAL A 103 -9.75 3.11 -4.82
CA VAL A 103 -8.50 2.43 -5.19
C VAL A 103 -8.83 1.21 -6.03
N THR A 104 -8.32 1.15 -7.25
CA THR A 104 -8.43 -0.01 -8.14
C THR A 104 -7.06 -0.62 -8.37
N VAL A 105 -6.89 -1.90 -8.06
CA VAL A 105 -5.72 -2.70 -8.44
C VAL A 105 -6.19 -3.82 -9.35
N LYS A 106 -5.65 -3.87 -10.57
CA LYS A 106 -6.08 -4.87 -11.55
C LYS A 106 -4.99 -5.40 -12.47
N ASN A 107 -5.16 -6.61 -12.97
CA ASN A 107 -4.21 -7.28 -13.87
C ASN A 107 -2.78 -7.33 -13.29
N CYS A 108 -2.64 -7.51 -11.98
CA CYS A 108 -1.36 -7.45 -11.30
C CYS A 108 -0.81 -8.85 -11.00
N THR A 109 0.51 -8.95 -10.87
CA THR A 109 1.18 -10.19 -10.44
C THR A 109 1.91 -9.94 -9.14
N MET A 110 1.68 -10.81 -8.15
CA MET A 110 2.39 -10.83 -6.87
C MET A 110 3.22 -12.11 -6.82
N ALA A 111 4.55 -11.99 -6.79
CA ALA A 111 5.46 -13.13 -6.83
C ALA A 111 6.46 -13.07 -5.67
N ASN A 112 6.56 -14.14 -4.87
CA ASN A 112 7.50 -14.20 -3.73
C ASN A 112 7.33 -13.05 -2.73
N THR A 113 6.09 -12.59 -2.52
CA THR A 113 5.77 -11.53 -1.57
C THR A 113 5.16 -12.08 -0.29
N SER A 114 5.25 -11.34 0.82
CA SER A 114 4.59 -11.75 2.06
C SER A 114 3.06 -11.59 1.98
N ASN A 115 2.58 -10.59 1.24
CA ASN A 115 1.16 -10.41 0.95
C ASN A 115 0.92 -10.18 -0.54
N GLY A 116 -0.28 -10.51 -1.03
CA GLY A 116 -0.70 -10.11 -2.36
C GLY A 116 -1.24 -8.68 -2.34
N VAL A 117 -2.44 -8.53 -1.78
CA VAL A 117 -3.02 -7.23 -1.41
C VAL A 117 -3.33 -7.17 0.08
N ARG A 118 -3.12 -5.99 0.67
CA ARG A 118 -3.25 -5.81 2.12
C ARG A 118 -3.95 -4.50 2.45
N ILE A 119 -4.83 -4.51 3.44
CA ILE A 119 -5.36 -3.32 4.09
C ILE A 119 -5.02 -3.41 5.58
N LYS A 120 -4.35 -2.39 6.12
CA LYS A 120 -3.90 -2.36 7.52
C LYS A 120 -4.33 -1.07 8.20
N SER A 121 -5.00 -1.17 9.35
CA SER A 121 -5.29 -0.04 10.24
C SER A 121 -4.82 -0.34 11.66
N TRP A 122 -4.39 0.71 12.35
CA TRP A 122 -3.84 0.59 13.70
C TRP A 122 -4.84 0.01 14.70
N SER A 123 -4.34 -0.81 15.62
CA SER A 123 -5.12 -1.14 16.82
C SER A 123 -5.42 0.14 17.59
N GLY A 124 -6.70 0.34 17.89
CA GLY A 124 -7.18 1.59 18.49
C GLY A 124 -7.08 2.80 17.58
N ALA A 125 -7.19 2.59 16.26
CA ALA A 125 -7.19 3.62 15.24
C ALA A 125 -8.11 4.80 15.58
N GLU A 126 -7.65 6.01 15.29
CA GLU A 126 -8.51 7.19 15.22
C GLU A 126 -9.60 6.97 14.15
N PRO A 127 -10.81 7.55 14.31
CA PRO A 127 -11.89 7.37 13.34
C PRO A 127 -11.49 7.82 11.93
N GLY A 128 -11.77 6.97 10.94
CA GLY A 128 -11.44 7.22 9.53
C GLY A 128 -12.15 6.23 8.61
N THR A 129 -12.02 6.44 7.30
CA THR A 129 -12.68 5.57 6.30
C THR A 129 -11.73 5.19 5.17
N CYS A 130 -11.89 3.96 4.70
CA CYS A 130 -11.26 3.41 3.52
C CYS A 130 -12.36 2.73 2.71
N SER A 131 -12.72 3.31 1.55
CA SER A 131 -13.92 2.92 0.78
C SER A 131 -13.64 2.80 -0.71
N ASN A 132 -14.55 2.14 -1.42
CA ASN A 132 -14.47 1.94 -2.88
C ASN A 132 -13.13 1.33 -3.31
N ILE A 133 -12.76 0.22 -2.66
CA ILE A 133 -11.54 -0.54 -2.94
C ILE A 133 -11.88 -1.74 -3.81
N HIS A 134 -11.21 -1.85 -4.95
CA HIS A 134 -11.45 -2.89 -5.94
C HIS A 134 -10.15 -3.61 -6.29
N PHE A 135 -10.14 -4.93 -6.09
CA PHE A 135 -9.04 -5.83 -6.41
C PHE A 135 -9.54 -6.84 -7.45
N GLU A 136 -8.95 -6.88 -8.63
CA GLU A 136 -9.41 -7.70 -9.77
C GLU A 136 -8.24 -8.32 -10.53
N ASP A 137 -8.39 -9.54 -11.05
CA ASP A 137 -7.38 -10.18 -11.90
C ASP A 137 -5.94 -10.13 -11.34
N ILE A 138 -5.79 -10.53 -10.07
CA ILE A 138 -4.49 -10.57 -9.39
C ILE A 138 -3.96 -12.00 -9.40
N THR A 139 -2.86 -12.22 -10.11
CA THR A 139 -2.13 -13.49 -10.10
C THR A 139 -1.19 -13.53 -8.90
N VAL A 140 -1.26 -14.60 -8.11
CA VAL A 140 -0.41 -14.79 -6.92
C VAL A 140 0.45 -16.05 -7.07
N THR A 141 1.76 -15.91 -6.90
CA THR A 141 2.74 -17.00 -7.01
C THR A 141 3.69 -16.98 -5.83
N ASN A 142 3.72 -18.05 -5.04
CA ASN A 142 4.56 -18.14 -3.83
C ASN A 142 4.36 -16.94 -2.88
N VAL A 143 3.09 -16.59 -2.61
CA VAL A 143 2.70 -15.49 -1.73
C VAL A 143 2.22 -16.06 -0.40
N SER A 144 2.76 -15.58 0.72
CA SER A 144 2.40 -16.14 2.03
C SER A 144 0.94 -15.89 2.41
N SER A 145 0.46 -14.65 2.23
CA SER A 145 -0.94 -14.26 2.48
C SER A 145 -1.52 -13.51 1.27
N PRO A 146 -2.26 -14.18 0.36
CA PRO A 146 -2.76 -13.52 -0.85
C PRO A 146 -3.59 -12.26 -0.58
N ILE A 147 -4.44 -12.28 0.45
CA ILE A 147 -5.27 -11.15 0.86
C ILE A 147 -5.19 -11.03 2.38
N THR A 148 -4.89 -9.83 2.88
CA THR A 148 -4.85 -9.53 4.32
C THR A 148 -5.64 -8.27 4.63
N ILE A 149 -6.59 -8.34 5.56
CA ILE A 149 -7.25 -7.15 6.13
C ILE A 149 -7.07 -7.20 7.64
N ASP A 150 -6.24 -6.30 8.17
CA ASP A 150 -5.87 -6.26 9.59
C ASP A 150 -6.23 -4.90 10.20
N GLN A 151 -7.23 -4.89 11.09
CA GLN A 151 -7.62 -3.70 11.86
C GLN A 151 -6.98 -3.64 13.25
N LYS A 152 -6.04 -4.54 13.54
CA LYS A 152 -5.29 -4.60 14.79
C LYS A 152 -3.79 -4.43 14.54
N TYR A 153 -3.42 -3.74 13.46
CA TYR A 153 -2.03 -3.55 13.08
C TYR A 153 -1.28 -2.87 14.22
N CYS A 154 -0.24 -3.55 14.72
CA CYS A 154 0.50 -3.14 15.90
C CYS A 154 1.99 -3.43 15.71
N PRO A 155 2.66 -2.71 14.80
CA PRO A 155 4.08 -2.93 14.56
C PRO A 155 4.85 -2.66 15.85
N TRP A 156 5.77 -3.57 16.17
CA TRP A 156 6.65 -3.52 17.35
C TRP A 156 5.92 -3.46 18.70
N ASN A 157 4.67 -3.91 18.78
CA ASN A 157 3.84 -3.85 19.98
C ASN A 157 3.63 -2.42 20.53
N LYS A 158 3.74 -1.39 19.69
CA LYS A 158 3.58 0.02 20.07
C LYS A 158 2.22 0.60 19.65
N CYS A 159 1.13 -0.07 19.99
CA CYS A 159 -0.23 0.39 19.69
C CYS A 159 -1.06 0.62 20.95
N LYS A 160 -2.11 1.45 20.84
CA LYS A 160 -3.14 1.55 21.88
C LYS A 160 -4.08 0.36 21.73
N ILE A 161 -4.07 -0.56 22.69
CA ILE A 161 -5.01 -1.69 22.66
C ILE A 161 -6.38 -1.16 23.09
N ASN A 162 -7.26 -0.88 22.13
CA ASN A 162 -8.67 -0.69 22.44
C ASN A 162 -9.28 -2.08 22.66
N VAL A 163 -9.40 -2.47 23.94
CA VAL A 163 -10.28 -3.57 24.34
C VAL A 163 -11.69 -3.14 23.94
N CYS A 164 -12.39 -3.92 23.11
CA CYS A 164 -13.82 -3.74 22.90
C CYS A 164 -14.52 -3.95 24.25
N THR A 165 -14.72 -2.87 24.99
CA THR A 165 -15.62 -2.88 26.14
C THR A 165 -17.02 -2.90 25.58
N TYR A 166 -17.66 -4.08 25.61
CA TYR A 166 -19.10 -4.17 25.48
C TYR A 166 -19.70 -3.31 26.59
N LEU A 167 -20.11 -2.09 26.26
CA LEU A 167 -21.01 -1.33 27.11
C LEU A 167 -22.36 -2.03 27.03
N SER A 168 -22.58 -3.04 27.87
CA SER A 168 -23.91 -3.48 28.23
C SER A 168 -24.59 -2.30 28.93
N LYS A 169 -25.36 -1.51 28.19
CA LYS A 169 -26.33 -0.61 28.80
C LYS A 169 -27.41 -1.49 29.42
N SER A 170 -27.42 -1.55 30.76
CA SER A 170 -28.55 -1.95 31.58
C SER A 170 -29.69 -0.95 31.47
#